data_AF-V5GI29-F1
#
_entry.id   AF-V5GI29-F1
#
_cell.length_a   1.000
_cell.length_b   1.000
_cell.length_c   1.000
_cell.angle_alpha   90.00
_cell.angle_beta   90.00
_cell.angle_gamma   90.00
#
_symmetry.space_group_name_H-M   'P 1'
#
loop_
_entity.id
_entity.type
_entity.pdbx_description
1 polymer ?
#
loop_
_entity_poly.entity_id
_entity_poly.type
_entity_poly.pdbx_seq_one_letter_code
_entity_poly.pdbx_strand_id
1 'polypeptide(L)'
;LAKLKAAKTDQQFPDEIDTPMDQPARVRFQKYRGLESFRTSPWDSKENLPSDYGRIFQFENFDRTKKRILKEQEEKDGALPGWYLTIHIKDVSQLLWSTFKQSNFPLVLIGLFSHEHKMSVLNTVLRRTQHYDLPIKSKERLIFQCGYRRFFVNPIFSSHTNGQKHKFERFFQPDSTVVATFYGRIQFPPAPVLCFKEVNNELVLVATGSLLSCNPDRLVIKRLVLSGHPLKINKRSAVIRFMFF
;
A
#
# COMPACT_ATOMS: atom_id res chain seq x y z
N LEU A 1 -9.14 21.72 8.32
CA LEU A 1 -8.41 22.04 9.57
C LEU A 1 -8.16 20.81 10.46
N ALA A 2 -9.17 19.99 10.81
CA ALA A 2 -8.99 18.82 11.69
C ALA A 2 -7.91 17.83 11.22
N LYS A 3 -7.85 17.52 9.92
CA LYS A 3 -6.84 16.62 9.34
C LYS A 3 -5.41 17.12 9.50
N LEU A 4 -5.19 18.42 9.36
CA LEU A 4 -3.88 19.07 9.56
C LEU A 4 -3.45 18.97 11.02
N LYS A 5 -4.36 19.26 11.96
CA LYS A 5 -4.10 19.10 13.39
C LYS A 5 -3.75 17.65 13.73
N ALA A 6 -4.54 16.69 13.25
CA ALA A 6 -4.29 15.27 13.49
C ALA A 6 -2.95 14.78 12.94
N ALA A 7 -2.54 15.25 11.75
CA ALA A 7 -1.25 14.90 11.17
C ALA A 7 -0.07 15.49 11.97
N LYS A 8 -0.18 16.74 12.42
CA LYS A 8 0.82 17.37 13.31
C LYS A 8 0.90 16.65 14.67
N THR A 9 -0.24 16.28 15.25
CA THR A 9 -0.28 15.51 16.49
C THR A 9 0.36 14.14 16.31
N ASP A 10 0.08 13.43 15.20
CA ASP A 10 0.73 12.13 14.92
C ASP A 10 2.24 12.25 14.68
N GLN A 11 2.70 13.39 14.15
CA GLN A 11 4.13 13.67 13.98
C GLN A 11 4.84 13.91 15.33
N GLN A 12 4.19 14.63 16.25
CA GLN A 12 4.73 14.90 17.59
C GLN A 12 4.60 13.69 18.53
N PHE A 13 3.46 13.02 18.47
CA PHE A 13 3.03 11.93 19.36
C PHE A 13 2.61 10.71 18.52
N PRO A 14 3.56 9.93 18.01
CA PRO A 14 3.28 8.87 17.05
C PRO A 14 2.54 7.70 17.69
N ASP A 15 1.42 7.30 17.07
CA ASP A 15 0.58 6.17 17.48
C ASP A 15 -0.07 6.29 18.88
N GLU A 16 0.02 7.45 19.52
CA GLU A 16 -0.59 7.69 20.82
C GLU A 16 -2.12 7.75 20.70
N ILE A 17 -2.80 7.06 21.62
CA ILE A 17 -4.26 7.01 21.71
C ILE A 17 -4.64 7.02 23.19
N ASP A 18 -5.62 7.87 23.52
CA ASP A 18 -6.21 7.92 24.86
C ASP A 18 -6.97 6.63 25.18
N THR A 19 -6.85 6.14 26.41
CA THR A 19 -7.63 5.00 26.86
C THR A 19 -9.10 5.38 27.00
N PRO A 20 -10.03 4.54 26.50
CA PRO A 20 -11.46 4.82 26.65
C PRO A 20 -11.87 4.74 28.13
N MET A 21 -12.70 5.70 28.56
CA MET A 21 -13.35 5.72 29.88
C MET A 21 -14.66 4.90 29.88
N ASP A 22 -15.28 4.79 28.71
CA ASP A 22 -16.61 4.21 28.50
C ASP A 22 -16.61 2.69 28.46
N GLN A 23 -15.47 2.06 28.15
CA GLN A 23 -15.35 0.62 28.00
C GLN A 23 -14.00 0.10 28.50
N PRO A 24 -13.93 -1.14 29.03
CA PRO A 24 -12.66 -1.72 29.45
C PRO A 24 -11.66 -1.81 28.29
N ALA A 25 -10.41 -1.39 28.55
CA ALA A 25 -9.34 -1.41 27.54
C ALA A 25 -9.13 -2.78 26.89
N ARG A 26 -9.32 -3.88 27.65
CA ARG A 26 -9.24 -5.26 27.15
C ARG A 26 -10.24 -5.55 26.03
N VAL A 27 -11.41 -4.93 26.05
CA VAL A 27 -12.45 -5.09 25.03
C VAL A 27 -12.09 -4.22 23.81
N ARG A 28 -11.74 -2.96 24.05
CA ARG A 28 -11.35 -2.01 22.99
C ARG A 28 -10.16 -2.51 22.16
N PHE A 29 -9.19 -3.14 22.81
CA PHE A 29 -7.92 -3.59 22.24
C PHE A 29 -7.80 -5.11 22.14
N GLN A 30 -8.93 -5.84 22.11
CA GLN A 30 -8.95 -7.32 22.09
C GLN A 30 -8.10 -7.96 21.00
N LYS A 31 -7.94 -7.30 19.84
CA LYS A 31 -7.14 -7.79 18.70
C LYS A 31 -5.66 -7.41 18.77
N TYR A 32 -5.23 -6.68 19.79
CA TYR A 32 -3.84 -6.28 19.98
C TYR A 32 -3.10 -7.31 20.83
N ARG A 33 -1.80 -7.46 20.56
CA ARG A 33 -0.89 -8.27 21.36
C ARG A 33 0.38 -7.47 21.67
N GLY A 34 0.97 -7.73 22.83
CA GLY A 34 2.30 -7.21 23.16
C GLY A 34 3.38 -7.94 22.37
N LEU A 35 4.37 -7.20 21.87
CA LEU A 35 5.61 -7.76 21.34
C LEU A 35 6.76 -7.21 22.16
N GLU A 36 7.66 -8.08 22.60
CA GLU A 36 8.88 -7.66 23.29
C GLU A 36 9.78 -6.83 22.36
N SER A 37 9.93 -7.27 21.12
CA SER A 37 10.70 -6.57 20.11
C SER A 37 10.02 -6.64 18.75
N PHE A 38 9.76 -5.47 18.17
CA PHE A 38 9.19 -5.38 16.83
C PHE A 38 10.10 -6.01 15.77
N ARG A 39 11.41 -6.08 16.01
CA ARG A 39 12.38 -6.66 15.08
C ARG A 39 12.48 -8.18 15.22
N THR A 40 12.69 -8.69 16.44
CA THR A 40 13.07 -10.10 16.66
C THR A 40 11.89 -11.03 16.99
N SER A 41 10.85 -10.55 17.69
CA SER A 41 9.73 -11.42 18.10
C SER A 41 8.98 -11.98 16.89
N PRO A 42 8.71 -13.29 16.78
CA PRO A 42 8.08 -13.87 15.60
C PRO A 42 6.65 -13.36 15.39
N TRP A 43 6.20 -13.33 14.13
CA TRP A 43 4.81 -13.07 13.76
C TRP A 43 4.49 -13.88 12.51
N ASP A 44 3.49 -14.74 12.56
CA ASP A 44 3.10 -15.57 11.42
C ASP A 44 2.29 -14.74 10.41
N SER A 45 2.73 -14.76 9.14
CA SER A 45 2.07 -14.04 8.05
C SER A 45 0.75 -14.67 7.63
N LYS A 46 0.50 -15.92 8.00
CA LYS A 46 -0.73 -16.66 7.69
C LYS A 46 -1.74 -16.66 8.84
N GLU A 47 -1.44 -15.98 9.92
CA GLU A 47 -2.35 -15.83 11.06
C GLU A 47 -3.46 -14.80 10.76
N ASN A 48 -4.71 -15.14 11.08
CA ASN A 48 -5.86 -14.20 11.03
C ASN A 48 -6.05 -13.47 9.68
N LEU A 49 -5.90 -14.18 8.57
CA LEU A 49 -6.08 -13.62 7.23
C LEU A 49 -7.54 -13.24 6.95
N PRO A 50 -7.81 -12.12 6.25
CA PRO A 50 -9.16 -11.77 5.82
C PRO A 50 -9.62 -12.68 4.68
N SER A 51 -10.94 -12.81 4.51
CA SER A 51 -11.52 -13.67 3.44
C SER A 51 -11.03 -13.32 2.03
N ASP A 52 -10.71 -12.05 1.76
CA ASP A 52 -10.18 -11.59 0.48
C ASP A 52 -8.83 -12.21 0.12
N TYR A 53 -8.04 -12.63 1.12
CA TYR A 53 -6.77 -13.33 0.86
C TYR A 53 -6.98 -14.72 0.24
N GLY A 54 -8.18 -15.31 0.33
CA GLY A 54 -8.52 -16.54 -0.38
C GLY A 54 -8.74 -16.36 -1.89
N ARG A 55 -8.87 -15.12 -2.36
CA ARG A 55 -9.17 -14.79 -3.78
C ARG A 55 -7.95 -14.28 -4.55
N ILE A 56 -6.87 -13.95 -3.86
CA ILE A 56 -5.65 -13.41 -4.47
C ILE A 56 -4.70 -14.52 -4.88
N PHE A 57 -3.89 -14.22 -5.89
CA PHE A 57 -2.80 -15.09 -6.32
C PHE A 57 -1.53 -14.78 -5.54
N GLN A 58 -0.89 -15.83 -5.04
CA GLN A 58 0.40 -15.75 -4.37
C GLN A 58 1.46 -16.51 -5.18
N PHE A 59 2.63 -15.89 -5.33
CA PHE A 59 3.80 -16.57 -5.86
C PHE A 59 4.53 -17.31 -4.74
N GLU A 60 5.01 -18.51 -5.01
CA GLU A 60 5.96 -19.21 -4.14
C GLU A 60 7.30 -18.46 -4.09
N ASN A 61 7.81 -18.06 -5.26
CA ASN A 61 9.01 -17.22 -5.37
C ASN A 61 8.86 -16.22 -6.53
N PHE A 62 8.52 -14.98 -6.19
CA PHE A 62 8.24 -13.92 -7.16
C PHE A 62 9.41 -13.65 -8.11
N ASP A 63 10.62 -13.51 -7.59
CA ASP A 63 11.80 -13.14 -8.39
C ASP A 63 12.22 -14.26 -9.35
N ARG A 64 12.13 -15.52 -8.90
CA ARG A 64 12.40 -16.69 -9.75
C ARG A 64 11.37 -16.78 -10.87
N THR A 65 10.07 -16.63 -10.54
CA THR A 65 9.00 -16.68 -11.55
C THR A 65 9.14 -15.54 -12.56
N LYS A 66 9.47 -14.33 -12.11
CA LYS A 66 9.74 -13.19 -12.99
C LYS A 66 10.86 -13.50 -13.99
N LYS A 67 12.01 -13.98 -13.53
CA LYS A 67 13.15 -14.32 -14.41
C LYS A 67 12.77 -15.37 -15.45
N ARG A 68 12.02 -16.40 -15.03
CA ARG A 68 11.53 -17.44 -15.95
C ARG A 68 10.60 -16.86 -17.01
N ILE A 69 9.62 -16.05 -16.61
CA ILE A 69 8.66 -15.44 -17.54
C ILE A 69 9.36 -14.53 -18.55
N LEU A 70 10.35 -13.73 -18.13
CA LEU A 70 11.09 -12.88 -19.05
C LEU A 70 11.86 -13.70 -20.10
N LYS A 71 12.52 -14.79 -19.67
CA LYS A 71 13.22 -15.69 -20.58
C LYS A 71 12.27 -16.39 -21.57
N GLU A 72 11.13 -16.88 -21.07
CA GLU A 72 10.09 -17.50 -21.92
C GLU A 72 9.49 -16.53 -22.96
N GLN A 73 9.63 -15.22 -22.79
CA GLN A 73 9.13 -14.23 -23.75
C GLN A 73 10.16 -13.92 -24.84
N GLU A 74 11.45 -14.01 -24.53
CA GLU A 74 12.52 -13.88 -25.52
C GLU A 74 12.52 -15.06 -26.50
N GLU A 75 12.11 -16.24 -26.03
CA GLU A 75 12.03 -17.48 -26.83
C GLU A 75 10.73 -17.62 -27.64
N LYS A 76 9.77 -16.70 -27.48
CA LYS A 76 8.48 -16.79 -28.19
C LYS A 76 8.54 -16.21 -29.59
N ASP A 77 8.17 -17.03 -30.56
CA ASP A 77 7.94 -16.59 -31.92
C ASP A 77 6.65 -15.75 -32.03
N GLY A 78 6.74 -14.63 -32.74
CA GLY A 78 5.63 -13.69 -32.90
C GLY A 78 5.97 -12.52 -33.82
N ALA A 79 5.07 -11.54 -33.85
CA ALA A 79 5.31 -10.31 -34.62
C ALA A 79 6.49 -9.53 -34.02
N LEU A 80 7.41 -9.14 -34.89
CA LEU A 80 8.64 -8.43 -34.52
C LEU A 80 8.43 -6.91 -34.50
N PRO A 81 9.26 -6.16 -33.73
CA PRO A 81 9.21 -4.70 -33.73
C PRO A 81 9.36 -4.12 -35.16
N GLY A 82 8.54 -3.12 -35.48
CA GLY A 82 8.57 -2.41 -36.77
C GLY A 82 7.50 -2.87 -37.78
N TRP A 83 6.78 -3.95 -37.51
CA TRP A 83 5.73 -4.42 -38.41
C TRP A 83 4.45 -3.58 -38.26
N TYR A 84 3.78 -3.31 -39.39
CA TYR A 84 2.43 -2.74 -39.39
C TYR A 84 1.41 -3.87 -39.25
N LEU A 85 0.63 -3.86 -38.17
CA LEU A 85 -0.23 -4.97 -37.79
C LEU A 85 -1.69 -4.52 -37.69
N THR A 86 -2.61 -5.44 -38.01
CA THR A 86 -4.04 -5.31 -37.68
C THR A 86 -4.37 -6.32 -36.59
N ILE A 87 -4.86 -5.84 -35.44
CA ILE A 87 -5.13 -6.68 -34.26
C ILE A 87 -6.64 -6.84 -34.10
N HIS A 88 -7.13 -8.08 -34.15
CA HIS A 88 -8.53 -8.41 -33.89
C HIS A 88 -8.70 -8.87 -32.44
N ILE A 89 -9.34 -8.04 -31.61
CA ILE A 89 -9.57 -8.31 -30.18
C ILE A 89 -11.00 -8.82 -30.00
N LYS A 90 -11.14 -9.95 -29.30
CA LYS A 90 -12.44 -10.55 -28.97
C LYS A 90 -13.07 -9.85 -27.75
N ASP A 91 -14.40 -9.84 -27.68
CA ASP A 91 -15.20 -9.45 -26.50
C ASP A 91 -14.94 -8.01 -26.00
N VAL A 92 -14.73 -7.07 -26.93
CA VAL A 92 -14.63 -5.65 -26.59
C VAL A 92 -16.01 -5.08 -26.27
N SER A 93 -16.15 -4.46 -25.10
CA SER A 93 -17.40 -3.80 -24.70
C SER A 93 -17.78 -2.69 -25.67
N GLN A 94 -19.03 -2.71 -26.15
CA GLN A 94 -19.57 -1.68 -27.03
C GLN A 94 -19.54 -0.28 -26.40
N LEU A 95 -19.72 -0.20 -25.08
CA LEU A 95 -19.64 1.06 -24.34
C LEU A 95 -18.23 1.66 -24.43
N LEU A 96 -17.19 0.85 -24.21
CA LEU A 96 -15.80 1.30 -24.33
C LEU A 96 -15.49 1.75 -25.75
N TRP A 97 -15.99 1.02 -26.75
CA TRP A 97 -15.80 1.37 -28.16
C TRP A 97 -16.47 2.69 -28.55
N SER A 98 -17.71 2.91 -28.11
CA SER A 98 -18.43 4.17 -28.36
C SER A 98 -17.75 5.36 -27.67
N THR A 99 -17.30 5.18 -26.43
CA THR A 99 -16.53 6.20 -25.69
C THR A 99 -15.23 6.52 -26.42
N PHE A 100 -14.50 5.48 -26.85
CA PHE A 100 -13.26 5.63 -27.61
C PHE A 100 -13.48 6.41 -28.91
N LYS A 101 -14.52 6.09 -29.69
CA LYS A 101 -14.85 6.82 -30.93
C LYS A 101 -15.15 8.30 -30.70
N GLN A 102 -15.78 8.64 -29.58
CA GLN A 102 -16.10 10.01 -29.22
C GLN A 102 -14.87 10.76 -28.66
N SER A 103 -13.98 10.05 -27.97
CA SER A 103 -12.81 10.62 -27.36
C SER A 103 -11.64 10.68 -28.34
N ASN A 104 -11.06 11.86 -28.57
CA ASN A 104 -9.88 12.00 -29.45
C ASN A 104 -8.56 11.58 -28.75
N PHE A 105 -8.59 10.57 -27.87
CA PHE A 105 -7.43 10.11 -27.12
C PHE A 105 -6.67 9.01 -27.88
N PRO A 106 -5.32 8.98 -27.79
CA PRO A 106 -4.53 7.93 -28.41
C PRO A 106 -4.80 6.57 -27.74
N LEU A 107 -4.91 5.52 -28.55
CA LEU A 107 -5.00 4.14 -28.07
C LEU A 107 -3.62 3.50 -28.06
N VAL A 108 -3.21 2.99 -26.89
CA VAL A 108 -1.97 2.23 -26.73
C VAL A 108 -2.31 0.80 -26.32
N LEU A 109 -1.82 -0.16 -27.09
CA LEU A 109 -1.99 -1.59 -26.82
C LEU A 109 -0.70 -2.15 -26.21
N ILE A 110 -0.84 -2.93 -25.14
CA ILE A 110 0.29 -3.48 -24.38
C ILE A 110 0.03 -4.97 -24.16
N GLY A 111 0.98 -5.80 -24.58
CA GLY A 111 0.98 -7.23 -24.30
C GLY A 111 1.21 -7.50 -22.82
N LEU A 112 0.44 -8.42 -22.26
CA LEU A 112 0.55 -8.79 -20.85
C LEU A 112 1.44 -10.01 -20.69
N PHE A 113 2.26 -10.01 -19.64
CA PHE A 113 3.01 -11.21 -19.26
C PHE A 113 2.12 -12.27 -18.61
N SER A 114 2.63 -13.50 -18.57
CA SER A 114 1.99 -14.60 -17.86
C SER A 114 1.66 -14.18 -16.42
N HIS A 115 0.42 -14.43 -15.99
CA HIS A 115 -0.12 -14.09 -14.66
C HIS A 115 -0.35 -12.60 -14.35
N GLU A 116 -0.05 -11.64 -15.23
CA GLU A 116 -0.35 -10.21 -14.97
C GLU A 116 -1.85 -9.87 -14.91
N HIS A 117 -2.70 -10.75 -15.44
CA HIS A 117 -4.16 -10.57 -15.30
C HIS A 117 -4.66 -10.90 -13.89
N LYS A 118 -3.89 -11.67 -13.10
CA LYS A 118 -4.30 -12.13 -11.76
C LYS A 118 -4.17 -11.00 -10.74
N MET A 119 -5.03 -11.03 -9.72
CA MET A 119 -5.00 -10.10 -8.60
C MET A 119 -4.04 -10.59 -7.51
N SER A 120 -3.27 -9.68 -6.92
CA SER A 120 -2.41 -9.94 -5.76
C SER A 120 -2.31 -8.68 -4.88
N VAL A 121 -1.42 -8.72 -3.90
CA VAL A 121 -1.08 -7.57 -3.06
C VAL A 121 0.19 -6.92 -3.61
N LEU A 122 0.06 -5.70 -4.10
CA LEU A 122 1.16 -4.90 -4.62
C LEU A 122 1.78 -4.09 -3.50
N ASN A 123 3.11 -4.07 -3.46
CA ASN A 123 3.90 -3.25 -2.57
C ASN A 123 4.70 -2.24 -3.41
N THR A 124 4.42 -0.96 -3.22
CA THR A 124 5.04 0.13 -3.97
C THR A 124 5.78 1.05 -3.01
N VAL A 125 7.03 1.38 -3.31
CA VAL A 125 7.74 2.45 -2.59
C VAL A 125 7.32 3.77 -3.19
N LEU A 126 6.98 4.71 -2.33
CA LEU A 126 6.59 6.06 -2.68
C LEU A 126 7.44 7.05 -1.89
N ARG A 127 7.98 8.02 -2.62
CA ARG A 127 8.56 9.23 -2.07
C ARG A 127 7.64 10.39 -2.38
N ARG A 128 7.38 11.21 -1.36
CA ARG A 128 6.50 12.36 -1.48
C ARG A 128 7.07 13.42 -2.41
N THR A 129 6.23 14.06 -3.21
CA THR A 129 6.59 15.22 -4.04
C THR A 129 6.32 16.52 -3.27
N GLN A 130 7.01 17.60 -3.65
CA GLN A 130 6.82 18.95 -3.07
C GLN A 130 5.58 19.68 -3.64
N HIS A 131 4.87 19.08 -4.59
CA HIS A 131 3.71 19.70 -5.23
C HIS A 131 2.42 19.61 -4.40
N TYR A 132 2.45 18.93 -3.25
CA TYR A 132 1.27 18.73 -2.41
C TYR A 132 1.62 18.66 -0.92
N ASP A 133 1.33 19.72 -0.19
CA ASP A 133 1.71 19.87 1.23
C ASP A 133 0.69 19.30 2.21
N LEU A 134 -0.55 19.10 1.76
CA LEU A 134 -1.63 18.67 2.66
C LEU A 134 -1.43 17.21 3.10
N PRO A 135 -1.67 16.85 4.37
CA PRO A 135 -1.46 15.50 4.86
C PRO A 135 -2.34 14.49 4.12
N ILE A 136 -1.78 13.33 3.82
CA ILE A 136 -2.48 12.22 3.15
C ILE A 136 -2.63 11.13 4.19
N LYS A 137 -3.87 10.73 4.47
CA LYS A 137 -4.14 9.71 5.47
C LYS A 137 -4.02 8.34 4.82
N SER A 138 -3.50 7.37 5.54
CA SER A 138 -3.56 5.97 5.13
C SER A 138 -5.02 5.53 4.98
N LYS A 139 -5.29 4.70 3.96
CA LYS A 139 -6.64 4.28 3.50
C LYS A 139 -7.47 5.37 2.80
N GLU A 140 -6.91 6.53 2.51
CA GLU A 140 -7.55 7.54 1.66
C GLU A 140 -7.53 7.09 0.20
N ARG A 141 -8.57 7.44 -0.59
CA ARG A 141 -8.63 7.10 -2.01
C ARG A 141 -7.59 7.92 -2.78
N LEU A 142 -6.73 7.22 -3.51
CA LEU A 142 -5.67 7.79 -4.34
C LEU A 142 -5.68 7.10 -5.71
N ILE A 143 -5.15 7.79 -6.72
CA ILE A 143 -5.01 7.26 -8.07
C ILE A 143 -3.57 6.86 -8.25
N PHE A 144 -3.34 5.60 -8.56
CA PHE A 144 -2.00 5.08 -8.81
C PHE A 144 -1.88 4.74 -10.29
N GLN A 145 -0.82 5.23 -10.90
CA GLN A 145 -0.34 4.77 -12.19
C GLN A 145 0.88 3.89 -11.94
N CYS A 146 0.75 2.58 -12.08
CA CYS A 146 1.84 1.62 -11.96
C CYS A 146 2.17 1.08 -13.36
N GLY A 147 3.35 1.46 -13.86
CA GLY A 147 3.70 1.29 -15.27
C GLY A 147 2.62 1.89 -16.18
N TYR A 148 1.98 1.00 -16.94
CA TYR A 148 0.92 1.35 -17.89
C TYR A 148 -0.51 1.26 -17.34
N ARG A 149 -0.70 0.76 -16.10
CA ARG A 149 -2.04 0.61 -15.50
C ARG A 149 -2.34 1.78 -14.59
N ARG A 150 -3.59 2.26 -14.63
CA ARG A 150 -4.14 3.22 -13.67
C ARG A 150 -5.24 2.58 -12.85
N PHE A 151 -5.25 2.84 -11.55
CA PHE A 151 -6.25 2.31 -10.63
C PHE A 151 -6.54 3.26 -9.48
N PHE A 152 -7.79 3.24 -9.02
CA PHE A 152 -8.20 3.89 -7.78
C PHE A 152 -8.02 2.91 -6.64
N VAL A 153 -7.24 3.28 -5.63
CA VAL A 153 -6.93 2.41 -4.49
C VAL A 153 -6.94 3.19 -3.19
N ASN A 154 -7.20 2.48 -2.10
CA ASN A 154 -7.09 2.99 -0.73
C ASN A 154 -5.86 2.33 -0.08
N PRO A 155 -4.64 2.84 -0.33
CA PRO A 155 -3.43 2.16 0.10
C PRO A 155 -3.25 2.22 1.61
N ILE A 156 -2.62 1.18 2.13
CA ILE A 156 -2.12 1.12 3.49
C ILE A 156 -0.65 1.52 3.45
N PHE A 157 -0.31 2.63 4.10
CA PHE A 157 1.09 3.07 4.23
C PHE A 157 1.80 2.33 5.36
N SER A 158 3.06 1.99 5.12
CA SER A 158 3.94 1.32 6.06
C SER A 158 5.39 1.79 5.93
N SER A 159 6.16 1.63 7.00
CA SER A 159 7.58 1.96 7.03
C SER A 159 8.39 1.15 6.01
N HIS A 160 9.31 1.80 5.29
CA HIS A 160 10.25 1.12 4.42
C HIS A 160 11.47 0.61 5.20
N THR A 161 11.38 -0.64 5.68
CA THR A 161 12.44 -1.31 6.46
C THR A 161 12.76 -2.68 5.87
N ASN A 162 13.93 -3.24 6.18
CA ASN A 162 14.38 -4.56 5.70
C ASN A 162 13.86 -5.75 6.52
N GLY A 163 13.04 -5.50 7.55
CA GLY A 163 12.45 -6.57 8.37
C GLY A 163 11.30 -7.29 7.66
N GLN A 164 10.69 -8.29 8.32
CA GLN A 164 9.45 -8.93 7.85
C GLN A 164 8.18 -8.17 8.28
N LYS A 165 8.28 -7.46 9.41
CA LYS A 165 7.21 -6.66 9.99
C LYS A 165 7.47 -5.19 9.70
N HIS A 166 6.42 -4.50 9.30
CA HIS A 166 6.49 -3.09 8.93
C HIS A 166 5.45 -2.30 9.72
N LYS A 167 5.88 -1.20 10.31
CA LYS A 167 5.01 -0.36 11.11
C LYS A 167 4.03 0.33 10.18
N PHE A 168 2.74 0.23 10.47
CA PHE A 168 1.70 1.01 9.80
C PHE A 168 1.92 2.50 10.07
N GLU A 169 1.77 3.31 9.04
CA GLU A 169 1.83 4.77 9.15
C GLU A 169 0.43 5.35 8.94
N ARG A 170 -0.03 6.18 9.88
CA ARG A 170 -1.39 6.79 9.82
C ARG A 170 -1.46 7.87 8.76
N PHE A 171 -0.37 8.60 8.57
CA PHE A 171 -0.23 9.65 7.59
C PHE A 171 1.05 9.45 6.78
N PHE A 172 0.99 9.78 5.50
CA PHE A 172 2.17 9.92 4.66
C PHE A 172 2.81 11.27 4.99
N GLN A 173 3.85 11.26 5.82
CA GLN A 173 4.52 12.49 6.25
C GLN A 173 5.30 13.17 5.10
N PRO A 174 5.47 14.50 5.12
CA PRO A 174 6.38 15.20 4.21
C PRO A 174 7.80 14.63 4.30
N ASP A 175 8.51 14.61 3.17
CA ASP A 175 9.90 14.12 3.03
C ASP A 175 10.17 12.66 3.46
N SER A 176 9.13 11.91 3.83
CA SER A 176 9.26 10.49 4.14
C SER A 176 9.17 9.62 2.90
N THR A 177 9.73 8.42 3.02
CA THR A 177 9.54 7.34 2.04
C THR A 177 8.72 6.25 2.70
N VAL A 178 7.61 5.87 2.06
CA VAL A 178 6.66 4.89 2.59
C VAL A 178 6.46 3.77 1.59
N VAL A 179 6.08 2.60 2.08
CA VAL A 179 5.57 1.52 1.24
C VAL A 179 4.06 1.55 1.29
N ALA A 180 3.44 1.79 0.13
CA ALA A 180 2.01 1.67 -0.07
C ALA A 180 1.66 0.24 -0.50
N THR A 181 0.84 -0.42 0.32
CA THR A 181 0.36 -1.78 0.09
C THR A 181 -1.13 -1.75 -0.22
N PHE A 182 -1.54 -2.39 -1.32
CA PHE A 182 -2.93 -2.47 -1.76
C PHE A 182 -3.17 -3.66 -2.69
N TYR A 183 -4.43 -4.04 -2.88
CA TYR A 183 -4.82 -5.06 -3.85
C TYR A 183 -4.77 -4.49 -5.27
N GLY A 184 -4.14 -5.21 -6.19
CA GLY A 184 -4.02 -4.79 -7.58
C GLY A 184 -3.68 -5.96 -8.50
N ARG A 185 -3.71 -5.70 -9.81
CA ARG A 185 -3.26 -6.69 -10.80
C ARG A 185 -1.74 -6.77 -10.78
N ILE A 186 -1.24 -7.99 -10.84
CA ILE A 186 0.20 -8.26 -10.80
C ILE A 186 0.89 -7.55 -11.97
N GLN A 187 2.03 -6.93 -11.65
CA GLN A 187 2.97 -6.40 -12.64
C GLN A 187 4.38 -6.81 -12.23
N PHE A 188 5.23 -7.07 -13.21
CA PHE A 188 6.62 -7.40 -12.94
C PHE A 188 7.49 -6.14 -12.91
N PRO A 189 8.25 -5.89 -11.82
CA PRO A 189 9.24 -4.81 -11.79
C PRO A 189 10.29 -4.98 -12.91
N PRO A 190 10.98 -3.92 -13.38
CA PRO A 190 10.86 -2.54 -12.92
C PRO A 190 9.59 -1.88 -13.48
N ALA A 191 8.76 -1.32 -12.61
CA ALA A 191 7.58 -0.54 -12.99
C ALA A 191 7.56 0.76 -12.18
N PRO A 192 7.70 1.93 -12.80
CA PRO A 192 7.59 3.21 -12.10
C PRO A 192 6.15 3.40 -11.63
N VAL A 193 5.99 4.07 -10.49
CA VAL A 193 4.71 4.34 -9.86
C VAL A 193 4.55 5.83 -9.67
N LEU A 194 3.46 6.38 -10.17
CA LEU A 194 3.01 7.74 -9.90
C LEU A 194 1.74 7.67 -9.05
N CYS A 195 1.69 8.46 -7.99
CA CYS A 195 0.54 8.56 -7.13
C CYS A 195 -0.05 9.97 -7.27
N PHE A 196 -1.32 10.02 -7.64
CA PHE A 196 -2.09 11.24 -7.83
C PHE A 196 -3.22 11.31 -6.82
N LYS A 197 -3.62 12.55 -6.52
CA LYS A 197 -4.81 12.86 -5.78
C LYS A 197 -5.68 13.79 -6.60
N GLU A 198 -6.97 13.50 -6.62
CA GLU A 198 -7.97 14.37 -7.22
C GLU A 198 -8.29 15.52 -6.26
N VAL A 199 -8.08 16.75 -6.71
CA VAL A 199 -8.39 17.98 -5.99
C VAL A 199 -9.14 18.89 -6.95
N ASN A 200 -10.39 19.24 -6.66
CA ASN A 200 -11.23 20.08 -7.52
C ASN A 200 -11.30 19.59 -9.00
N ASN A 201 -11.42 18.27 -9.20
CA ASN A 201 -11.39 17.59 -10.50
C ASN A 201 -10.06 17.68 -11.27
N GLU A 202 -8.99 18.16 -10.64
CA GLU A 202 -7.64 18.14 -11.18
C GLU A 202 -6.78 17.06 -10.52
N LEU A 203 -5.91 16.44 -11.31
CA LEU A 203 -4.98 15.41 -10.83
C LEU A 203 -3.68 16.05 -10.37
N VAL A 204 -3.48 16.11 -9.05
CA VAL A 204 -2.24 16.60 -8.45
C VAL A 204 -1.32 15.42 -8.14
N LEU A 205 -0.08 15.48 -8.63
CA LEU A 205 0.94 14.47 -8.33
C LEU A 205 1.41 14.60 -6.87
N VAL A 206 1.12 13.59 -6.05
CA VAL A 206 1.43 13.61 -4.61
C VAL A 206 2.66 12.80 -4.23
N ALA A 207 3.01 11.78 -5.02
CA ALA A 207 4.20 10.97 -4.78
C ALA A 207 4.66 10.26 -6.06
N THR A 208 5.95 9.96 -6.10
CA THR A 208 6.59 9.18 -7.16
C THR A 208 7.34 8.01 -6.54
N GLY A 209 7.55 6.95 -7.30
CA GLY A 209 8.32 5.82 -6.82
C GLY A 209 8.27 4.64 -7.76
N SER A 210 8.30 3.44 -7.21
CA SER A 210 8.43 2.21 -8.00
C SER A 210 7.75 1.02 -7.32
N LEU A 211 7.38 0.04 -8.13
CA LEU A 211 6.89 -1.25 -7.66
C LEU A 211 8.04 -2.05 -7.06
N LEU A 212 7.92 -2.43 -5.78
CA LEU A 212 8.87 -3.32 -5.12
C LEU A 212 8.60 -4.78 -5.47
N SER A 213 7.41 -5.26 -5.12
CA SER A 213 7.05 -6.67 -5.23
C SER A 213 5.54 -6.86 -5.20
N CYS A 214 5.08 -7.98 -5.78
CA CYS A 214 3.72 -8.47 -5.60
C CYS A 214 3.75 -9.63 -4.61
N ASN A 215 3.71 -9.32 -3.30
CA ASN A 215 3.80 -10.31 -2.23
C ASN A 215 2.78 -10.02 -1.12
N PRO A 216 1.81 -10.92 -0.88
CA PRO A 216 0.84 -10.78 0.21
C PRO A 216 1.40 -11.05 1.60
N ASP A 217 2.58 -11.67 1.73
CA ASP A 217 3.18 -12.03 3.02
C ASP A 217 3.88 -10.87 3.74
N ARG A 218 3.96 -9.70 3.11
CA ARG A 218 4.51 -8.49 3.73
C ARG A 218 3.58 -8.02 4.85
N LEU A 219 4.01 -8.17 6.10
CA LEU A 219 3.19 -7.82 7.27
C LEU A 219 3.20 -6.31 7.56
N VAL A 220 2.01 -5.70 7.56
CA VAL A 220 1.81 -4.31 8.02
C VAL A 220 1.09 -4.31 9.36
N ILE A 221 1.78 -3.88 10.41
CA ILE A 221 1.32 -3.96 11.80
C ILE A 221 1.03 -2.57 12.35
N LYS A 222 -0.21 -2.37 12.81
CA LYS A 222 -0.61 -1.14 13.49
C LYS A 222 -0.19 -1.17 14.96
N ARG A 223 0.68 -0.24 15.32
CA ARG A 223 1.05 0.03 16.72
C ARG A 223 0.03 0.96 17.38
N LEU A 224 -0.07 0.87 18.69
CA LEU A 224 -0.79 1.78 19.54
C LEU A 224 0.03 2.01 20.81
N VAL A 225 0.13 3.25 21.26
CA VAL A 225 0.83 3.63 22.49
C VAL A 225 -0.20 4.20 23.46
N LEU A 226 -0.27 3.62 24.66
CA LEU A 226 -1.06 4.14 25.76
C LEU A 226 -0.15 4.96 26.66
N SER A 227 -0.50 6.22 26.90
CA SER A 227 0.21 7.08 27.81
C SER A 227 -0.34 6.98 29.23
N GLY A 228 0.52 7.27 30.20
CA GLY A 228 0.18 7.29 31.61
C GLY A 228 1.05 8.29 32.34
N HIS A 229 0.52 8.89 33.41
CA HIS A 229 1.22 9.90 34.18
C HIS A 229 1.78 9.30 35.48
N PRO A 230 3.09 9.44 35.76
CA PRO A 230 3.65 8.97 37.03
C PRO A 230 3.13 9.85 38.18
N LEU A 231 2.47 9.25 39.17
CA LEU A 231 1.95 9.95 40.34
C LEU A 231 2.94 9.90 41.51
N LYS A 232 3.41 8.70 41.85
CA LYS A 232 4.28 8.46 43.01
C LYS A 232 5.49 7.67 42.55
N ILE A 233 6.69 8.16 42.85
CA ILE A 233 7.96 7.58 42.42
C ILE A 233 8.74 7.14 43.66
N ASN A 234 9.14 5.87 43.70
CA ASN A 234 10.03 5.28 44.70
C ASN A 234 11.35 4.87 44.03
N LYS A 235 12.33 4.38 44.81
CA LYS A 235 13.67 4.01 44.31
C LYS A 235 13.68 3.01 43.15
N ARG A 236 12.75 2.03 43.14
CA ARG A 236 12.66 0.97 42.10
C ARG A 236 11.23 0.72 41.61
N SER A 237 10.26 1.54 42.01
CA SER A 237 8.85 1.35 41.64
C SER A 237 8.17 2.70 41.47
N ALA A 238 7.17 2.77 40.59
CA ALA A 238 6.35 3.95 40.40
C ALA A 238 4.88 3.57 40.26
N VAL A 239 3.99 4.43 40.75
CA VAL A 239 2.55 4.30 40.57
C VAL A 239 2.13 5.21 39.41
N ILE A 240 1.62 4.61 38.34
CA ILE A 240 1.17 5.31 37.13
C ILE A 240 -0.35 5.49 37.21
N ARG A 241 -0.85 6.70 36.96
CA ARG A 241 -2.28 7.02 36.81
C ARG A 241 -2.63 7.33 35.36
N PHE A 242 -3.93 7.28 35.04
CA PHE A 242 -4.50 7.62 33.74
C PHE A 242 -4.08 6.72 32.56
N MET A 243 -3.31 5.65 32.81
CA MET A 243 -3.01 4.66 31.77
C MET A 243 -4.20 3.72 31.53
N PHE A 244 -4.95 3.38 32.58
CA PHE A 244 -6.15 2.54 32.53
C PHE A 244 -7.20 3.05 33.53
N PHE A 245 -8.46 2.68 33.31
CA PHE A 245 -9.64 3.08 34.09
C PHE A 245 -10.51 1.86 34.42
#